data_AF-A0A443DHY8-F1
#
_entry.id   AF-A0A443DHY8-F1
#
_cell.length_a   1.000
_cell.length_b   1.000
_cell.length_c   1.000
_cell.angle_alpha   90.00
_cell.angle_beta   90.00
_cell.angle_gamma   90.00
#
_symmetry.space_group_name_H-M   'P 1'
#
loop_
_entity.id
_entity.type
_entity.pdbx_description
1 polymer ?
#
loop_
_entity_poly.entity_id
_entity_poly.type
_entity_poly.pdbx_seq_one_letter_code
_entity_poly.pdbx_strand_id
1 'polypeptide(L)'
;MSPQKASAQSRAQADDALLKQAYVFQQAKRLDEAQDLCLRVLERTPNHPLALYILGTVYLGYDDEMALRCFARAVGEEPKNPYYHLSLGEAYVKVSEYSPAIK
;
A
#
# COMPACT_ATOMS: atom_id res chain seq x y z
N MET A 1 -27.34 11.16 19.51
CA MET A 1 -26.31 10.71 18.53
C MET A 1 -24.96 10.73 19.25
N SER A 2 -24.31 9.57 19.38
CA SER A 2 -23.20 9.38 20.34
C SER A 2 -21.87 10.02 19.89
N PRO A 3 -21.10 10.66 20.79
CA PRO A 3 -19.88 11.41 20.47
C PRO A 3 -18.72 10.56 19.91
N GLN A 4 -18.76 9.22 20.06
CA GLN A 4 -17.69 8.33 19.59
C GLN A 4 -17.62 8.23 18.06
N LYS A 5 -18.76 8.30 17.35
CA LYS A 5 -18.80 8.15 15.88
C LYS A 5 -18.14 9.33 15.14
N ALA A 6 -18.30 10.55 15.65
CA ALA A 6 -17.69 11.75 15.06
C ALA A 6 -16.15 11.71 15.11
N SER A 7 -15.57 11.15 16.18
CA SER A 7 -14.11 11.03 16.33
C SER A 7 -13.49 9.94 15.44
N ALA A 8 -14.23 8.86 15.16
CA ALA A 8 -13.76 7.78 14.28
C ALA A 8 -13.87 8.21 12.81
N GLN A 9 -14.92 8.94 12.47
CA GLN A 9 -15.18 9.41 11.11
C GLN A 9 -14.19 10.51 10.69
N SER A 10 -13.83 11.42 11.60
CA SER A 10 -12.76 12.40 11.37
C SER A 10 -11.38 11.74 11.20
N ARG A 11 -11.11 10.64 11.91
CA ARG A 11 -9.87 9.86 11.74
C ARG A 11 -9.83 9.17 10.38
N ALA A 12 -10.91 8.50 9.97
CA ALA A 12 -10.99 7.88 8.65
C ALA A 12 -10.82 8.91 7.51
N GLN A 13 -11.44 10.08 7.63
CA GLN A 13 -11.26 11.17 6.66
C GLN A 13 -9.83 11.70 6.61
N ALA A 14 -9.15 11.77 7.76
CA ALA A 14 -7.75 12.15 7.82
C ALA A 14 -6.86 11.09 7.15
N ASP A 15 -7.13 9.80 7.38
CA ASP A 15 -6.40 8.71 6.76
C ASP A 15 -6.60 8.70 5.24
N ASP A 16 -7.82 8.93 4.75
CA ASP A 16 -8.10 9.08 3.31
C ASP A 16 -7.30 10.23 2.67
N ALA A 17 -7.18 11.36 3.37
CA ALA A 17 -6.40 12.50 2.90
C ALA A 17 -4.89 12.18 2.85
N LEU A 18 -4.38 11.49 3.87
CA LEU A 18 -2.99 11.02 3.91
C LEU A 18 -2.71 10.05 2.76
N LEU A 19 -3.62 9.12 2.48
CA LEU A 19 -3.45 8.14 1.40
C LEU A 19 -3.51 8.77 0.01
N LYS A 20 -4.40 9.75 -0.21
CA LYS A 20 -4.41 10.53 -1.44
C LYS A 20 -3.08 11.25 -1.66
N GLN A 21 -2.51 11.83 -0.60
CA GLN A 21 -1.22 12.49 -0.67
C GLN A 21 -0.07 11.49 -0.90
N ALA A 22 -0.08 10.34 -0.22
CA ALA A 22 0.89 9.27 -0.43
C ALA A 22 0.88 8.77 -1.88
N TYR A 23 -0.30 8.62 -2.47
CA TYR A 23 -0.46 8.23 -3.87
C TYR A 23 0.13 9.28 -4.84
N VAL A 24 -0.05 10.57 -4.55
CA VAL A 24 0.58 11.65 -5.33
C VAL A 24 2.10 11.60 -5.21
N PHE A 25 2.65 11.37 -4.02
CA PHE A 25 4.10 11.24 -3.81
C PHE A 25 4.68 10.01 -4.51
N GLN A 26 3.98 8.88 -4.48
CA GLN A 26 4.33 7.67 -5.23
C GLN A 26 4.44 7.97 -6.73
N GLN A 27 3.44 8.63 -7.32
CA GLN A 27 3.48 9.02 -8.74
C GLN A 27 4.63 9.99 -9.05
N ALA A 28 4.93 10.89 -8.12
CA ALA A 28 6.05 11.81 -8.21
C ALA A 28 7.43 11.17 -7.92
N LYS A 29 7.50 9.84 -7.72
CA LYS A 29 8.72 9.09 -7.34
C LYS A 29 9.34 9.52 -6.01
N ARG A 30 8.58 10.21 -5.16
CA ARG A 30 8.96 10.61 -3.79
C ARG A 30 8.60 9.48 -2.83
N LEU A 31 9.34 8.37 -2.94
CA LEU A 31 8.98 7.10 -2.32
C LEU A 31 9.05 7.15 -0.78
N ASP A 32 10.04 7.83 -0.21
CA ASP A 32 10.20 7.96 1.24
C ASP A 32 8.99 8.67 1.88
N GLU A 33 8.52 9.76 1.26
CA GLU A 33 7.37 10.51 1.76
C GLU A 33 6.05 9.75 1.59
N ALA A 34 5.93 8.97 0.50
CA ALA A 34 4.80 8.07 0.33
C ALA A 34 4.80 6.99 1.42
N GLN A 35 5.97 6.42 1.73
CA GLN A 35 6.16 5.43 2.78
C GLN A 35 5.71 5.96 4.14
N ASP A 36 6.23 7.12 4.54
CA ASP A 36 5.93 7.74 5.84
C ASP A 36 4.43 7.98 6.04
N LEU A 37 3.75 8.48 5.01
CA LEU A 37 2.31 8.70 5.06
C LEU A 37 1.53 7.39 5.17
N CYS A 38 1.93 6.35 4.42
CA CYS A 38 1.30 5.04 4.51
C CYS A 38 1.52 4.38 5.87
N LEU A 39 2.73 4.47 6.44
CA LEU A 39 3.03 3.92 7.76
C LEU A 39 2.18 4.56 8.86
N ARG A 40 2.00 5.89 8.82
CA ARG A 40 1.11 6.60 9.76
C ARG A 40 -0.35 6.14 9.70
N VAL A 41 -0.82 5.77 8.50
CA VAL A 41 -2.16 5.20 8.34
C VAL A 41 -2.20 3.77 8.88
N LEU A 42 -1.17 2.97 8.63
CA LEU A 42 -1.08 1.60 9.13
C LEU A 42 -0.90 1.50 10.65
N GLU A 43 -0.30 2.50 11.31
CA GLU A 43 -0.27 2.57 12.78
C GLU A 43 -1.68 2.60 13.39
N ARG A 44 -2.65 3.17 12.66
CA ARG A 44 -4.05 3.31 13.10
C ARG A 44 -4.91 2.18 12.57
N THR A 45 -4.68 1.81 11.31
CA THR A 45 -5.41 0.79 10.56
C THR A 45 -4.41 -0.19 9.95
N PRO A 46 -3.92 -1.18 10.70
CA PRO A 46 -2.80 -2.06 10.32
C PRO A 46 -2.95 -2.81 9.01
N ASN A 47 -4.18 -2.96 8.53
CA ASN A 47 -4.52 -3.68 7.32
C ASN A 47 -5.22 -2.78 6.29
N HIS A 48 -4.96 -1.46 6.30
CA HIS A 48 -5.61 -0.59 5.32
C HIS A 48 -5.17 -0.97 3.89
N PRO A 49 -6.09 -1.42 3.01
CA PRO A 49 -5.74 -2.05 1.74
C PRO A 49 -4.99 -1.09 0.80
N LEU A 50 -5.45 0.15 0.67
CA LEU A 50 -4.77 1.16 -0.15
C LEU A 50 -3.37 1.54 0.38
N ALA A 51 -3.17 1.55 1.70
CA ALA A 51 -1.86 1.86 2.29
C ALA A 51 -0.87 0.73 2.02
N LEU A 52 -1.33 -0.52 2.15
CA LEU A 52 -0.57 -1.71 1.81
C LEU A 52 -0.21 -1.74 0.31
N TYR A 53 -1.16 -1.38 -0.56
CA TYR A 53 -0.93 -1.28 -1.99
C TYR A 53 0.16 -0.26 -2.34
N ILE A 54 0.08 0.97 -1.79
CA ILE A 54 1.07 2.02 -2.05
C ILE A 54 2.45 1.59 -1.52
N LEU A 55 2.53 1.02 -0.30
CA LEU A 55 3.78 0.47 0.23
C LEU A 55 4.36 -0.65 -0.61
N GLY A 56 3.52 -1.53 -1.15
CA GLY A 56 3.96 -2.59 -2.06
C GLY A 56 4.72 -2.00 -3.25
N THR A 57 4.22 -0.89 -3.80
CA THR A 57 4.88 -0.23 -4.93
C THR A 57 6.14 0.53 -4.52
N VAL A 58 6.16 1.11 -3.31
CA VAL A 58 7.35 1.76 -2.74
C VAL A 58 8.49 0.76 -2.58
N TYR A 59 8.20 -0.44 -2.06
CA TYR A 59 9.21 -1.46 -1.83
C TYR A 59 9.65 -2.19 -3.11
N LEU A 60 8.85 -2.17 -4.18
CA LEU A 60 9.11 -2.94 -5.39
C LEU A 60 10.40 -2.50 -6.11
N GLY A 61 11.39 -3.39 -6.17
CA GLY A 61 12.75 -3.15 -6.68
C GLY A 61 13.77 -2.72 -5.62
N TYR A 62 13.34 -2.49 -4.38
CA TYR A 62 14.23 -2.26 -3.22
C TYR A 62 14.20 -3.46 -2.26
N ASP A 63 13.00 -3.91 -1.90
CA ASP A 63 12.73 -5.12 -1.11
C ASP A 63 11.53 -5.84 -1.73
N ASP A 64 11.82 -6.70 -2.70
CA ASP A 64 10.81 -7.40 -3.49
C ASP A 64 9.98 -8.37 -2.65
N GLU A 65 10.54 -8.94 -1.59
CA GLU A 65 9.81 -9.81 -0.68
C GLU A 65 8.78 -9.00 0.12
N MET A 66 9.19 -7.85 0.67
CA MET A 66 8.29 -6.94 1.36
C MET A 66 7.19 -6.41 0.43
N ALA A 67 7.55 -6.06 -0.80
CA ALA A 67 6.61 -5.60 -1.82
C ALA A 67 5.50 -6.62 -2.08
N LEU A 68 5.88 -7.88 -2.35
CA LEU A 68 4.93 -8.97 -2.59
C LEU A 68 4.06 -9.25 -1.37
N ARG A 69 4.63 -9.22 -0.15
CA ARG A 69 3.86 -9.36 1.11
C ARG A 69 2.83 -8.25 1.27
N CYS A 70 3.20 -7.00 0.99
CA CYS A 70 2.29 -5.85 1.04
C CYS A 70 1.14 -5.98 0.03
N PHE A 71 1.44 -6.31 -1.22
CA PHE A 71 0.40 -6.53 -2.24
C PHE A 71 -0.51 -7.71 -1.91
N ALA A 72 0.04 -8.83 -1.43
CA ALA A 72 -0.75 -9.99 -1.02
C ALA A 72 -1.71 -9.66 0.13
N ARG A 73 -1.26 -8.84 1.10
CA ARG A 73 -2.15 -8.36 2.18
C ARG A 73 -3.24 -7.44 1.63
N ALA A 74 -2.92 -6.52 0.72
CA ALA A 74 -3.93 -5.64 0.10
C ALA A 74 -5.02 -6.46 -0.64
N VAL A 75 -4.62 -7.50 -1.37
CA VAL A 75 -5.53 -8.46 -2.00
C VAL A 75 -6.35 -9.23 -0.97
N GLY A 76 -5.75 -9.65 0.15
CA GLY A 76 -6.45 -10.35 1.22
C GLY A 76 -7.56 -9.51 1.87
N GLU A 77 -7.34 -8.21 2.00
CA GLU A 77 -8.29 -7.27 2.62
C GLU A 77 -9.40 -6.85 1.64
N GLU A 78 -9.07 -6.62 0.36
CA GLU A 78 -10.04 -6.32 -0.70
C GLU A 78 -9.92 -7.30 -1.89
N PRO A 79 -10.37 -8.56 -1.73
CA PRO A 79 -10.21 -9.58 -2.76
C PRO A 79 -11.03 -9.33 -4.02
N LYS A 80 -11.98 -8.39 -3.99
CA LYS A 80 -12.79 -7.99 -5.15
C LYS A 80 -12.19 -6.83 -5.93
N ASN A 81 -11.08 -6.25 -5.47
CA ASN A 81 -10.46 -5.11 -6.13
C ASN A 81 -9.50 -5.60 -7.23
N PRO A 82 -9.87 -5.45 -8.53
CA PRO A 82 -9.06 -5.99 -9.62
C PRO A 82 -7.69 -5.30 -9.75
N TYR A 83 -7.57 -4.05 -9.28
CA TYR A 83 -6.31 -3.31 -9.35
C TYR A 83 -5.24 -3.92 -8.44
N TYR A 84 -5.63 -4.44 -7.26
CA TYR A 84 -4.67 -5.07 -6.36
C TYR A 84 -4.18 -6.41 -6.87
N HIS A 85 -5.07 -7.20 -7.50
CA HIS A 85 -4.67 -8.42 -8.18
C HIS A 85 -3.73 -8.15 -9.34
N LEU A 86 -4.04 -7.12 -10.15
CA LEU A 86 -3.18 -6.71 -11.25
C LEU A 86 -1.79 -6.34 -10.75
N SER A 87 -1.68 -5.45 -9.76
CA SER A 87 -0.37 -5.03 -9.26
C SER A 87 0.39 -6.14 -8.54
N LEU A 88 -0.29 -7.07 -7.86
CA LEU A 88 0.37 -8.27 -7.33
C LEU A 88 0.94 -9.14 -8.47
N GLY A 89 0.18 -9.33 -9.55
CA GLY A 89 0.63 -10.06 -10.73
C GLY A 89 1.81 -9.40 -11.43
N GLU A 90 1.73 -8.08 -11.65
CA GLU A 90 2.82 -7.27 -12.21
C GLU A 90 4.08 -7.34 -11.33
N ALA A 91 3.91 -7.30 -10.00
CA ALA A 91 5.02 -7.45 -9.07
C ALA A 91 5.67 -8.84 -9.21
N TYR A 92 4.90 -9.93 -9.28
CA TYR A 92 5.46 -11.27 -9.49
C TYR A 92 6.25 -11.40 -10.79
N VAL A 93 5.72 -10.86 -11.89
CA VAL A 93 6.42 -10.86 -13.19
C VAL A 93 7.74 -10.10 -13.05
N LYS A 94 7.69 -8.89 -12.48
CA LYS A 94 8.87 -8.05 -12.28
C LYS A 94 9.93 -8.78 -11.46
N VAL A 95 9.59 -9.29 -10.28
CA VAL A 95 10.54 -9.99 -9.40
C VAL A 95 11.13 -11.25 -10.05
N SER A 96 10.33 -11.95 -10.86
CA SER A 96 10.80 -13.13 -11.60
C SER A 96 11.79 -12.75 -12.71
N GLU A 97 11.61 -11.60 -13.37
CA GLU A 97 12.53 -11.09 -14.39
C GLU A 97 13.87 -10.62 -13.80
N TYR A 98 13.85 -10.07 -12.58
CA TYR A 98 15.07 -9.60 -11.89
C TYR A 98 15.78 -10.68 -11.08
N SER A 99 15.16 -11.84 -10.85
CA SER A 99 15.86 -13.01 -10.35
C SER A 99 16.89 -13.41 -11.40
N PRO A 100 18.20 -13.17 -11.19
CA PRO A 100 19.18 -13.62 -12.16
C PRO A 100 19.02 -15.13 -12.21
N ALA A 101 18.80 -15.67 -13.39
CA ALA A 101 18.88 -17.10 -13.60
C ALA A 101 20.32 -17.53 -13.25
N ILE A 102 20.56 -17.87 -11.99
CA ILE A 102 21.81 -18.48 -11.54
C ILE A 102 21.54 -19.98 -11.46
N LYS A 103 21.86 -20.66 -12.54
CA LYS A 103 22.67 -21.89 -12.52
C LYS A 103 23.34 -22.10 -13.86
#